data_AF-A0A101FY69-F1
#
_entry.id   AF-A0A101FY69-F1
#
_cell.length_a   1.000
_cell.length_b   1.000
_cell.length_c   1.000
_cell.angle_alpha   90.00
_cell.angle_beta   90.00
_cell.angle_gamma   90.00
#
_symmetry.space_group_name_H-M   'P 1'
#
loop_
_entity.id
_entity.type
_entity.pdbx_description
1 polymer ?
#
loop_
_entity_poly.entity_id
_entity_poly.type
_entity_poly.pdbx_seq_one_letter_code
_entity_poly.pdbx_strand_id
1 'polypeptide(L)'
;MISIITDSDSSLPHDIARKYSIKQVPITIQFGEDVYETDVNINDQQVFERIDKEGKLDSYEKVRTKKKAIRRIIEIAQEKIGERRPIHFGIIQAESHEDAMYVQSELEKIYSPEEIAEIMEVGLSPVLGTHTGPGLISISFLAGM
;
A
#
# COMPACT_ATOMS: atom_id res chain seq x y z
N MET A 1 24.45 4.24 23.51
CA MET A 1 24.05 5.43 22.73
C MET A 1 22.63 5.18 22.25
N ILE A 2 21.71 6.13 22.44
CA ILE A 2 20.31 6.04 21.98
C ILE A 2 20.15 7.09 20.88
N SER A 3 19.56 6.72 19.74
CA SER A 3 19.23 7.63 18.64
C SER A 3 17.78 7.39 18.22
N ILE A 4 17.07 8.47 17.92
CA ILE A 4 15.69 8.44 17.45
C ILE A 4 15.72 8.74 15.95
N ILE A 5 15.09 7.85 15.18
CA ILE A 5 14.96 7.93 13.73
C ILE A 5 13.49 7.70 13.44
N THR A 6 12.90 8.53 12.59
CA THR A 6 11.51 8.43 12.15
C THR A 6 11.44 8.85 10.68
N ASP A 7 10.28 8.72 10.07
CA ASP A 7 10.01 9.21 8.72
C ASP A 7 9.29 10.57 8.77
N SER A 8 9.15 11.21 7.62
CA SER A 8 8.47 12.51 7.47
C SER A 8 6.94 12.43 7.66
N ASP A 9 6.31 11.25 7.63
CA ASP A 9 4.88 11.09 7.92
C ASP A 9 4.58 11.13 9.43
N SER A 10 5.61 11.13 10.26
CA SER A 10 5.49 11.28 11.72
C SER A 10 4.88 12.62 12.17
N SER A 11 4.67 13.56 11.24
CA SER A 11 4.15 14.92 11.51
C SER A 11 5.01 15.69 12.54
N LEU A 12 6.28 15.31 12.70
CA LEU A 12 7.19 15.93 13.66
C LEU A 12 7.73 17.26 13.11
N PRO A 13 7.47 18.41 13.76
CA PRO A 13 7.97 19.69 13.28
C PRO A 13 9.50 19.72 13.17
N HIS A 14 10.03 20.26 12.08
CA HIS A 14 11.48 20.24 11.81
C HIS A 14 12.31 20.95 12.88
N ASP A 15 11.78 21.98 13.54
CA ASP A 15 12.44 22.68 14.64
C ASP A 15 12.60 21.79 15.87
N ILE A 16 11.57 21.00 16.20
CA ILE A 16 11.62 19.98 17.25
C ILE A 16 12.59 18.86 16.86
N ALA A 17 12.51 18.35 15.63
CA ALA A 17 13.42 17.30 15.16
C ALA A 17 14.89 17.74 15.24
N ARG A 18 15.21 18.96 14.80
CA ARG A 18 16.55 19.54 14.91
C ARG A 18 16.98 19.71 16.37
N LYS A 19 16.11 20.25 17.23
CA LYS A 19 16.41 20.48 18.65
C LYS A 19 16.85 19.19 19.36
N TYR A 20 16.23 18.07 19.04
CA TYR A 20 16.51 16.78 19.68
C TYR A 20 17.41 15.85 18.85
N SER A 21 17.99 16.33 17.74
CA SER A 21 18.83 15.53 16.83
C SER A 21 18.11 14.24 16.34
N ILE A 22 16.80 14.35 16.11
CA ILE A 22 15.97 13.27 15.54
C ILE A 22 16.16 13.28 14.03
N LYS A 23 16.55 12.14 13.47
CA LYS A 23 16.69 12.01 12.01
C LYS A 23 15.34 11.66 11.40
N GLN A 24 14.91 12.47 10.43
CA GLN A 24 13.71 12.21 9.64
C GLN A 24 14.11 11.69 8.26
N VAL A 25 13.54 10.57 7.85
CA VAL A 25 13.76 9.96 6.53
C VAL A 25 12.58 10.36 5.63
N PRO A 26 12.81 11.04 4.49
CA PRO A 26 11.76 11.37 3.56
C PRO A 26 11.04 10.12 3.03
N ILE A 27 9.71 10.15 3.02
CA ILE A 27 8.88 9.20 2.28
C ILE A 27 8.45 9.79 0.94
N THR A 28 8.10 8.89 0.01
CA THR A 28 7.65 9.28 -1.32
C THR A 28 6.13 9.35 -1.44
N ILE A 29 5.63 10.38 -2.10
CA ILE A 29 4.22 10.52 -2.51
C ILE A 29 4.15 10.35 -4.02
N GLN A 30 3.22 9.51 -4.48
CA GLN A 30 3.04 9.21 -5.89
C GLN A 30 1.69 9.75 -6.40
N PHE A 31 1.74 10.50 -7.50
CA PHE A 31 0.56 10.95 -8.25
C PHE A 31 0.68 10.44 -9.69
N GLY A 32 -0.03 9.36 -10.02
CA GLY A 32 0.10 8.70 -11.32
C GLY A 32 1.52 8.17 -11.55
N GLU A 33 2.23 8.70 -12.55
CA GLU A 33 3.63 8.35 -12.84
C GLU A 33 4.63 9.28 -12.13
N ASP A 34 4.18 10.40 -11.56
CA ASP A 34 5.05 11.33 -10.86
C ASP A 34 5.34 10.82 -9.43
N VAL A 35 6.60 10.93 -9.02
CA VAL A 35 7.06 10.59 -7.66
C VAL A 35 7.71 11.81 -7.01
N TYR A 36 7.27 12.14 -5.80
CA TYR A 36 7.74 13.26 -5.00
C TYR A 36 8.33 12.77 -3.68
N GLU A 37 9.34 13.44 -3.15
CA GLU A 37 9.92 13.22 -1.83
C GLU A 37 9.44 14.33 -0.89
N THR A 38 8.78 13.91 0.19
CA THR A 38 8.27 14.80 1.24
C THR A 38 9.40 15.60 1.90
N ASP A 39 9.14 16.87 2.19
CA ASP A 39 10.09 17.85 2.74
C ASP A 39 11.35 18.10 1.90
N VAL A 40 11.40 17.56 0.68
CA VAL A 40 12.49 17.76 -0.28
C VAL A 40 11.98 18.50 -1.51
N ASN A 41 10.98 17.94 -2.20
CA ASN A 41 10.44 18.50 -3.43
C ASN A 41 8.91 18.64 -3.42
N ILE A 42 8.24 18.16 -2.37
CA ILE A 42 6.84 18.46 -2.08
C ILE A 42 6.64 18.63 -0.57
N ASN A 43 5.75 19.53 -0.17
CA ASN A 43 5.30 19.69 1.22
C ASN A 43 3.80 19.37 1.35
N ASP A 44 3.32 19.22 2.60
CA ASP A 44 1.93 18.89 2.90
C ASP A 44 0.92 19.81 2.23
N GLN A 45 1.16 21.13 2.23
CA GLN A 45 0.27 22.09 1.59
C GLN A 45 0.14 21.80 0.09
N GLN A 46 1.25 21.54 -0.61
CA GLN A 46 1.24 21.22 -2.04
C GLN A 46 0.57 19.87 -2.33
N VAL A 47 0.71 18.90 -1.43
CA VAL A 47 -0.01 17.62 -1.51
C VAL A 47 -1.52 17.85 -1.45
N PHE A 48 -1.99 18.58 -0.43
CA PHE A 48 -3.42 18.84 -0.25
C PHE A 48 -4.00 19.70 -1.37
N GLU A 49 -3.29 20.75 -1.81
CA GLU A 49 -3.69 21.58 -2.96
C GLU A 49 -3.85 20.74 -4.23
N ARG A 50 -2.96 19.76 -4.45
CA ARG A 50 -3.05 18.85 -5.60
C ARG A 50 -4.24 17.90 -5.47
N ILE A 51 -4.47 17.32 -4.29
CA ILE A 51 -5.64 16.47 -4.02
C ILE A 51 -6.95 17.24 -4.26
N ASP A 52 -7.04 18.49 -3.77
CA ASP A 52 -8.23 19.34 -3.94
C ASP A 52 -8.47 19.69 -5.42
N LYS A 53 -7.38 19.97 -6.16
CA LYS A 53 -7.45 20.32 -7.59
C LYS A 53 -7.83 19.12 -8.46
N GLU A 54 -7.25 17.95 -8.20
CA GLU A 54 -7.53 16.71 -8.94
C GLU A 54 -8.84 16.06 -8.45
N GLY A 55 -9.33 16.48 -7.28
CA GLY A 55 -10.64 16.19 -6.73
C GLY A 55 -10.81 14.79 -6.16
N LYS A 56 -9.77 13.93 -6.21
CA LYS A 56 -9.76 12.56 -5.69
C LYS A 56 -8.34 12.08 -5.39
N LEU A 57 -8.20 11.27 -4.33
CA LEU A 57 -7.25 10.17 -4.35
C LEU A 57 -7.71 9.24 -5.47
N ASP A 58 -6.97 9.17 -6.58
CA ASP A 58 -7.48 8.61 -7.83
C ASP A 58 -8.04 7.18 -7.63
N SER A 59 -9.33 7.00 -7.93
CA SER A 59 -9.91 5.66 -8.02
C SER A 59 -9.44 5.06 -9.34
N TYR A 60 -8.55 4.06 -9.31
CA TYR A 60 -8.01 3.47 -10.54
C TYR A 60 -9.11 3.10 -11.56
N GLU A 61 -10.16 2.41 -11.10
CA GLU A 61 -11.32 2.06 -11.91
C GLU A 61 -12.63 2.05 -11.09
N LYS A 62 -13.77 2.33 -11.74
CA LYS A 62 -15.09 2.20 -11.10
C LYS A 62 -15.59 0.76 -11.16
N VAL A 63 -15.50 0.04 -10.05
CA VAL A 63 -16.05 -1.32 -9.92
C VAL A 63 -17.28 -1.33 -9.01
N ARG A 64 -18.34 -2.02 -9.43
CA ARG A 64 -19.66 -1.94 -8.77
C ARG A 64 -19.90 -2.93 -7.63
N THR A 65 -19.10 -4.00 -7.52
CA THR A 65 -19.26 -5.03 -6.47
C THR A 65 -17.92 -5.46 -5.91
N LYS A 66 -17.87 -5.82 -4.62
CA LYS A 66 -16.66 -6.25 -3.91
C LYS A 66 -15.94 -7.40 -4.63
N LYS A 67 -16.68 -8.45 -5.01
CA LYS A 67 -16.11 -9.60 -5.73
C LYS A 67 -15.50 -9.23 -7.09
N LYS A 68 -16.10 -8.30 -7.84
CA LYS A 68 -15.50 -7.79 -9.09
C LYS A 68 -14.26 -6.95 -8.81
N ALA A 69 -14.27 -6.17 -7.72
CA ALA A 69 -13.12 -5.35 -7.34
C ALA A 69 -11.93 -6.25 -6.97
N ILE A 70 -12.15 -7.29 -6.15
CA ILE A 70 -11.12 -8.27 -5.79
C ILE A 70 -10.52 -8.95 -7.03
N ARG A 71 -11.36 -9.41 -7.96
CA ARG A 71 -10.86 -10.00 -9.22
C ARG A 71 -10.02 -9.02 -10.02
N ARG A 72 -10.46 -7.76 -10.13
CA ARG A 72 -9.69 -6.74 -10.85
C ARG A 72 -8.36 -6.44 -10.16
N ILE A 73 -8.31 -6.42 -8.83
CA ILE A 73 -7.05 -6.29 -8.07
C ILE A 73 -6.10 -7.45 -8.40
N ILE A 74 -6.61 -8.68 -8.46
CA ILE A 74 -5.81 -9.86 -8.85
C ILE A 74 -5.29 -9.72 -10.28
N GLU A 75 -6.13 -9.32 -11.24
CA GLU A 75 -5.74 -9.10 -12.63
C GLU A 75 -4.62 -8.06 -12.75
N ILE A 76 -4.74 -6.91 -12.06
CA ILE A 76 -3.70 -5.88 -12.03
C ILE A 76 -2.39 -6.42 -11.43
N ALA A 77 -2.48 -7.23 -10.37
CA ALA A 77 -1.32 -7.88 -9.79
C ALA A 77 -0.65 -8.82 -10.81
N GLN A 78 -1.43 -9.64 -11.53
CA GLN A 78 -0.91 -10.52 -12.58
C GLN A 78 -0.20 -9.73 -13.70
N GLU A 79 -0.82 -8.67 -14.21
CA GLU A 79 -0.25 -7.78 -15.23
C GLU A 79 1.11 -7.22 -14.77
N LYS A 80 1.22 -6.78 -13.51
CA LYS A 80 2.45 -6.22 -12.96
C LYS A 80 3.52 -7.25 -12.61
N ILE A 81 3.12 -8.45 -12.16
CA ILE A 81 4.04 -9.56 -11.85
C ILE A 81 4.70 -10.08 -13.13
N GLY A 82 3.90 -10.31 -14.18
CA GLY A 82 4.35 -10.90 -15.43
C GLY A 82 4.95 -12.30 -15.24
N GLU A 83 6.11 -12.54 -15.85
CA GLU A 83 6.81 -13.83 -15.79
C GLU A 83 7.77 -13.96 -14.59
N ARG A 84 7.85 -12.94 -13.72
CA ARG A 84 8.82 -12.93 -12.61
C ARG A 84 8.44 -13.95 -11.54
N ARG A 85 9.41 -14.77 -11.13
CA ARG A 85 9.29 -15.82 -10.10
C ARG A 85 10.58 -15.88 -9.26
N PRO A 86 10.53 -16.37 -8.01
CA PRO A 86 9.32 -16.77 -7.27
C PRO A 86 8.47 -15.56 -6.86
N ILE A 87 7.24 -15.79 -6.41
CA ILE A 87 6.31 -14.74 -5.96
C ILE A 87 6.04 -14.87 -4.46
N HIS A 88 6.21 -13.78 -3.75
CA HIS A 88 5.77 -13.61 -2.36
C HIS A 88 4.52 -12.74 -2.36
N PHE A 89 3.41 -13.24 -1.82
CA PHE A 89 2.15 -12.49 -1.72
C PHE A 89 1.88 -12.04 -0.30
N GLY A 90 1.40 -10.81 -0.15
CA GLY A 90 0.75 -10.32 1.07
C GLY A 90 -0.73 -10.06 0.80
N ILE A 91 -1.60 -10.65 1.62
CA ILE A 91 -3.04 -10.38 1.63
C ILE A 91 -3.34 -9.55 2.87
N ILE A 92 -3.74 -8.29 2.68
CA ILE A 92 -4.02 -7.37 3.78
C ILE A 92 -5.54 -7.21 3.92
N GLN A 93 -6.07 -7.42 5.12
CA GLN A 93 -7.52 -7.39 5.37
C GLN A 93 -7.90 -6.62 6.62
N ALA A 94 -9.08 -5.99 6.61
CA ALA A 94 -9.68 -5.38 7.81
C ALA A 94 -10.97 -6.12 8.18
N GLU A 95 -10.91 -7.00 9.19
CA GLU A 95 -12.04 -7.83 9.65
C GLU A 95 -12.73 -8.61 8.51
N SER A 96 -11.97 -9.10 7.53
CA SER A 96 -12.48 -9.66 6.28
C SER A 96 -11.83 -11.00 5.90
N HIS A 97 -11.70 -11.90 6.87
CA HIS A 97 -11.01 -13.19 6.70
C HIS A 97 -11.59 -14.05 5.55
N GLU A 98 -12.91 -14.08 5.38
CA GLU A 98 -13.53 -14.85 4.28
C GLU A 98 -13.10 -14.37 2.90
N ASP A 99 -12.96 -13.05 2.71
CA ASP A 99 -12.48 -12.50 1.45
C ASP A 99 -10.97 -12.72 1.27
N ALA A 100 -10.20 -12.72 2.36
CA ALA A 100 -8.78 -13.08 2.31
C ALA A 100 -8.59 -14.54 1.86
N MET A 101 -9.38 -15.47 2.42
CA MET A 101 -9.43 -16.86 1.96
C MET A 101 -9.85 -16.97 0.49
N TYR A 102 -10.84 -16.17 0.06
CA TYR A 102 -11.22 -16.13 -1.35
C TYR A 102 -10.05 -15.70 -2.23
N VAL A 103 -9.36 -14.60 -1.90
CA VAL A 103 -8.17 -14.13 -2.61
C VAL A 103 -7.11 -15.22 -2.70
N GLN A 104 -6.75 -15.84 -1.57
CA GLN A 104 -5.77 -16.90 -1.53
C GLN A 104 -6.16 -18.05 -2.48
N SER A 105 -7.41 -18.50 -2.42
CA SER A 105 -7.91 -19.57 -3.29
C SER A 105 -7.87 -19.22 -4.77
N GLU A 106 -8.02 -17.94 -5.14
CA GLU A 106 -7.92 -17.52 -6.53
C GLU A 106 -6.46 -17.44 -6.98
N LEU A 107 -5.54 -16.97 -6.11
CA LEU A 107 -4.10 -16.98 -6.40
C LEU A 107 -3.56 -18.40 -6.62
N GLU A 108 -3.97 -19.35 -5.79
CA GLU A 108 -3.59 -20.77 -5.89
C GLU A 108 -4.16 -21.48 -7.14
N LYS A 109 -5.22 -20.94 -7.76
CA LYS A 109 -5.71 -21.42 -9.06
C LYS A 109 -4.91 -20.87 -10.23
N ILE A 110 -4.30 -19.69 -10.04
CA ILE A 110 -3.60 -18.95 -11.09
C ILE A 110 -2.14 -19.40 -11.16
N TYR A 111 -1.49 -19.57 -10.01
CA TYR A 111 -0.07 -19.88 -9.90
C TYR A 111 0.14 -21.27 -9.29
N SER A 112 1.11 -22.01 -9.81
CA SER A 112 1.50 -23.30 -9.25
C SER A 112 2.24 -23.14 -7.91
N PRO A 113 2.22 -24.16 -7.03
CA PRO A 113 2.91 -24.10 -5.74
C PRO A 113 4.43 -23.83 -5.87
N GLU A 114 5.06 -24.22 -6.98
CA GLU A 114 6.47 -23.97 -7.23
C GLU A 114 6.77 -22.51 -7.63
N GLU A 115 5.76 -21.78 -8.12
CA GLU A 115 5.88 -20.38 -8.48
C GLU A 115 5.69 -19.44 -7.28
N ILE A 116 4.98 -19.91 -6.25
CA ILE A 116 4.67 -19.14 -5.04
C ILE A 116 5.68 -19.51 -3.95
N ALA A 117 6.52 -18.56 -3.55
CA ALA A 117 7.39 -18.75 -2.39
C ALA A 117 6.59 -18.69 -1.08
N GLU A 118 5.66 -17.74 -0.96
CA GLU A 118 4.81 -17.60 0.22
C GLU A 118 3.53 -16.80 -0.06
N ILE A 119 2.51 -17.02 0.78
CA ILE A 119 1.33 -16.17 0.91
C ILE A 119 1.16 -15.85 2.40
N MET A 120 1.18 -14.56 2.74
CA MET A 120 0.97 -14.09 4.11
C MET A 120 -0.35 -13.34 4.23
N GLU A 121 -1.24 -13.76 5.13
CA GLU A 121 -2.40 -12.96 5.54
C GLU A 121 -2.00 -12.02 6.69
N VAL A 122 -2.33 -10.73 6.56
CA VAL A 122 -1.99 -9.70 7.54
C VAL A 122 -3.23 -8.83 7.83
N GLY A 123 -3.50 -8.59 9.11
CA GLY A 123 -4.52 -7.63 9.51
C GLY A 123 -4.06 -6.19 9.29
N LEU A 124 -4.94 -5.35 8.74
CA LEU A 124 -4.70 -3.93 8.58
C LEU A 124 -4.60 -3.26 9.96
N SER A 125 -3.69 -2.30 10.11
CA SER A 125 -3.52 -1.56 11.36
C SER A 125 -4.80 -0.77 11.72
N PRO A 126 -5.11 -0.59 13.03
CA PRO A 126 -6.30 0.14 13.46
C PRO A 126 -6.38 1.59 12.94
N VAL A 127 -5.22 2.23 12.74
CA VAL A 127 -5.13 3.61 12.23
C VAL A 127 -5.70 3.69 10.81
N LEU A 128 -5.25 2.80 9.91
CA LEU A 128 -5.80 2.74 8.55
C LEU A 128 -7.22 2.17 8.54
N GLY A 129 -7.50 1.18 9.38
CA GLY A 129 -8.81 0.55 9.51
C GLY A 129 -9.95 1.52 9.86
N THR A 130 -9.65 2.57 10.64
CA THR A 130 -10.63 3.62 10.99
C THR A 130 -11.12 4.37 9.75
N HIS A 131 -10.27 4.57 8.76
CA HIS A 131 -10.60 5.32 7.54
C HIS A 131 -11.12 4.41 6.43
N THR A 132 -10.65 3.17 6.35
CA THR A 132 -11.04 2.24 5.29
C THR A 132 -12.30 1.45 5.62
N GLY A 133 -12.61 1.30 6.91
CA GLY A 133 -13.72 0.49 7.42
C GLY A 133 -13.48 -1.02 7.32
N PRO A 134 -14.38 -1.81 7.95
CA PRO A 134 -14.35 -3.27 7.85
C PRO A 134 -14.66 -3.73 6.43
N GLY A 135 -14.09 -4.86 6.03
CA GLY A 135 -14.23 -5.43 4.70
C GLY A 135 -13.18 -5.00 3.68
N LEU A 136 -12.17 -4.19 4.07
CA LEU A 136 -11.05 -3.89 3.18
C LEU A 136 -10.28 -5.16 2.83
N ILE A 137 -9.87 -5.25 1.57
CA ILE A 137 -8.96 -6.25 1.04
C ILE A 137 -7.93 -5.57 0.14
N SER A 138 -6.67 -5.94 0.29
CA SER A 138 -5.56 -5.53 -0.57
C SER A 138 -4.62 -6.70 -0.84
N ILE A 139 -3.93 -6.63 -1.98
CA ILE A 139 -2.89 -7.59 -2.37
C ILE A 139 -1.60 -6.80 -2.59
N SER A 140 -0.53 -7.22 -1.91
CA SER A 140 0.84 -6.84 -2.21
C SER A 140 1.59 -8.04 -2.78
N PHE A 141 2.63 -7.78 -3.57
CA PHE A 141 3.48 -8.84 -4.08
C PHE A 141 4.92 -8.37 -4.23
N LEU A 142 5.83 -9.33 -4.18
CA LEU A 142 7.24 -9.20 -4.51
C LEU A 142 7.62 -10.38 -5.40
N ALA A 143 8.17 -10.12 -6.59
CA ALA A 143 8.40 -11.15 -7.59
C ALA A 143 9.76 -10.99 -8.27
N GLY A 144 10.47 -12.11 -8.46
CA GLY A 144 11.76 -12.14 -9.17
C GLY A 144 12.99 -11.90 -8.29
N MET A 145 12.88 -12.10 -6.97
CA MET A 145 14.00 -12.08 -6.03
C MET A 145 14.14 -13.43 -5.34
#